data_AF-A0A2E4P920-F1
#
_entry.id   AF-A0A2E4P920-F1
#
_cell.length_a   1.000
_cell.length_b   1.000
_cell.length_c   1.000
_cell.angle_alpha   90.00
_cell.angle_beta   90.00
_cell.angle_gamma   90.00
#
_symmetry.space_group_name_H-M   'P 1'
#
loop_
_entity.id
_entity.type
_entity.pdbx_description
1 polymer ?
#
loop_
_entity_poly.entity_id
_entity_poly.type
_entity_poly.pdbx_seq_one_letter_code
_entity_poly.pdbx_strand_id
1 'polypeptide(L)'
;MVLGCKGGSNSASEADVAKAIKKADEAKILMNDGKFEEAALKFEEAYKTNTDNFDYLMHAIESYNQKGEYEKSLNLLEKYSSDHTDSPVYFQLKAGVYQLMGDMKSAKQNIQKAYEVWEPIEINDLNNESDLMPLTGYAMLEAGAGYQQKALQRMNDALKLEWLSERNKEYLQQIRNEIEYYDSKSSTILEYTNDIIICTTNLDSLKAVLFKNHINVSGSSFKEKQAGKVYVAERFRRGIEKLNITPCQDSIQ
;
A
#
# COMPACT_ATOMS: atom_id res chain seq x y z
N MET A 1 -0.74 -26.11 16.28
CA MET A 1 -0.54 -27.23 15.33
C MET A 1 -0.06 -26.58 14.04
N VAL A 2 1.22 -26.70 13.73
CA VAL A 2 1.84 -26.05 12.57
C VAL A 2 1.31 -26.74 11.32
N LEU A 3 0.46 -26.07 10.57
CA LEU A 3 -0.01 -26.55 9.26
C LEU A 3 1.14 -26.36 8.28
N GLY A 4 1.95 -27.40 8.14
CA GLY A 4 2.98 -27.50 7.12
C GLY A 4 2.32 -27.64 5.75
N CYS A 5 2.60 -26.67 4.87
CA CYS A 5 2.27 -26.73 3.46
C CYS A 5 2.89 -27.99 2.82
N LYS A 6 2.04 -28.86 2.26
CA LYS A 6 2.44 -29.90 1.31
C LYS A 6 2.08 -29.43 -0.10
N GLY A 7 2.88 -28.51 -0.62
CA GLY A 7 3.05 -28.28 -2.05
C GLY A 7 4.50 -28.64 -2.38
N GLY A 8 4.77 -29.29 -3.50
CA GLY A 8 6.11 -29.78 -3.84
C GLY A 8 7.14 -28.65 -3.90
N SER A 9 7.86 -28.42 -2.80
CA SER A 9 8.92 -27.42 -2.73
C SER A 9 10.15 -27.96 -3.45
N ASN A 10 10.29 -27.64 -4.74
CA ASN A 10 11.63 -27.47 -5.30
C ASN A 10 12.17 -26.15 -4.75
N SER A 11 12.53 -26.15 -3.47
CA SER A 11 13.19 -25.00 -2.85
C SER A 11 14.44 -24.69 -3.66
N ALA A 12 14.58 -23.46 -4.13
CA ALA A 12 15.70 -23.04 -4.94
C ALA A 12 17.03 -23.35 -4.23
N SER A 13 18.04 -23.82 -4.98
CA SER A 13 19.37 -24.03 -4.39
C SER A 13 19.97 -22.70 -3.93
N GLU A 14 20.92 -22.72 -2.98
CA GLU A 14 21.61 -21.48 -2.56
C GLU A 14 22.23 -20.71 -3.73
N ALA A 15 22.73 -21.44 -4.73
CA ALA A 15 23.27 -20.86 -5.96
C ALA A 15 22.17 -20.17 -6.80
N ASP A 16 20.99 -20.76 -6.89
CA ASP A 16 19.84 -20.17 -7.58
C ASP A 16 19.29 -18.96 -6.83
N VAL A 17 19.24 -19.00 -5.49
CA VAL A 17 18.88 -17.85 -4.66
C VAL A 17 19.86 -16.69 -4.90
N ALA A 18 21.18 -16.94 -4.85
CA ALA A 18 22.18 -15.92 -5.12
C ALA A 18 22.05 -15.33 -6.54
N LYS A 19 21.77 -16.18 -7.52
CA LYS A 19 21.54 -15.77 -8.92
C LYS A 19 20.27 -14.94 -9.07
N ALA A 20 19.19 -15.29 -8.38
CA ALA A 20 17.94 -14.53 -8.38
C ALA A 20 18.14 -13.15 -7.74
N ILE A 21 18.85 -13.07 -6.60
CA ILE A 21 19.19 -11.81 -5.93
C ILE A 21 19.98 -10.90 -6.88
N LYS A 22 21.02 -11.42 -7.55
CA LYS A 22 21.80 -10.63 -8.49
C LYS A 22 20.93 -10.01 -9.60
N LYS A 23 20.02 -10.80 -10.19
CA LYS A 23 19.10 -10.32 -11.21
C LYS A 23 18.13 -9.26 -10.67
N ALA A 24 17.62 -9.45 -9.47
CA ALA A 24 16.74 -8.49 -8.82
C ALA A 24 17.47 -7.17 -8.52
N ASP A 25 18.75 -7.21 -8.15
CA ASP A 25 19.54 -6.00 -7.92
C ASP A 25 19.85 -5.27 -9.24
N GLU A 26 20.15 -6.00 -10.33
CA GLU A 26 20.21 -5.42 -11.68
C GLU A 26 18.88 -4.75 -12.06
N ALA A 27 17.75 -5.40 -11.78
CA ALA A 27 16.42 -4.88 -12.06
C ALA A 27 16.12 -3.58 -11.31
N LYS A 28 16.49 -3.50 -10.02
CA LYS A 28 16.32 -2.27 -9.22
C LYS A 28 17.10 -1.09 -9.79
N ILE A 29 18.32 -1.33 -10.28
CA ILE A 29 19.11 -0.27 -10.94
C ILE A 29 18.39 0.22 -12.20
N LEU A 30 17.92 -0.71 -13.04
CA LEU A 30 17.15 -0.38 -14.24
C LEU A 30 15.87 0.39 -13.92
N MET A 31 15.17 0.02 -12.84
CA MET A 31 13.95 0.70 -12.38
C MET A 31 14.24 2.15 -11.95
N ASN A 32 15.35 2.37 -11.23
CA ASN A 32 15.80 3.71 -10.84
C ASN A 32 16.20 4.57 -12.05
N ASP A 33 16.73 3.94 -13.11
CA ASP A 33 17.05 4.60 -14.38
C ASP A 33 15.81 4.84 -15.27
N GLY A 34 14.61 4.47 -14.82
CA GLY A 34 13.36 4.59 -15.58
C GLY A 34 13.21 3.56 -16.70
N LYS A 35 14.09 2.55 -16.77
CA LYS A 35 14.08 1.46 -17.75
C LYS A 35 13.14 0.34 -17.30
N PHE A 36 11.87 0.68 -17.13
CA PHE A 36 10.87 -0.17 -16.49
C PHE A 36 10.62 -1.51 -17.20
N GLU A 37 10.63 -1.55 -18.53
CA GLU A 37 10.46 -2.82 -19.27
C GLU A 37 11.64 -3.78 -19.00
N GLU A 38 12.88 -3.27 -19.05
CA GLU A 38 14.08 -4.07 -18.78
C GLU A 38 14.11 -4.54 -17.31
N ALA A 39 13.70 -3.68 -16.39
CA ALA A 39 13.55 -4.03 -14.98
C ALA A 39 12.53 -5.17 -14.78
N ALA A 40 11.35 -5.05 -15.40
CA ALA A 40 10.29 -6.07 -15.31
C ALA A 40 10.79 -7.45 -15.78
N LEU A 41 11.46 -7.49 -16.94
CA LEU A 41 12.02 -8.73 -17.48
C LEU A 41 13.06 -9.36 -16.54
N LYS A 42 13.91 -8.53 -15.91
CA LYS A 42 14.92 -9.00 -14.95
C LYS A 42 14.29 -9.52 -13.65
N PHE A 43 13.25 -8.88 -13.15
CA PHE A 43 12.48 -9.38 -12.02
C PHE A 43 11.76 -10.68 -12.36
N GLU A 44 11.19 -10.82 -13.55
CA GLU A 44 10.64 -12.10 -14.01
C GLU A 44 11.68 -13.20 -14.08
N GLU A 45 12.89 -12.90 -14.57
CA GLU A 45 13.99 -13.86 -14.59
C GLU A 45 14.44 -14.25 -13.16
N ALA A 46 14.39 -13.32 -12.21
CA ALA A 46 14.66 -13.59 -10.80
C ALA A 46 13.59 -14.53 -10.22
N TYR A 47 12.31 -14.22 -10.44
CA TYR A 47 11.18 -15.05 -10.01
C TYR A 47 11.24 -16.46 -10.60
N LYS A 48 11.52 -16.61 -11.90
CA LYS A 48 11.70 -17.93 -12.54
C LYS A 48 12.86 -18.73 -11.96
N THR A 49 13.85 -18.06 -11.37
CA THR A 49 15.02 -18.70 -10.74
C THR A 49 14.74 -19.09 -9.28
N ASN A 50 13.94 -18.29 -8.59
CA ASN A 50 13.52 -18.53 -7.21
C ASN A 50 12.03 -18.17 -7.08
N THR A 51 11.17 -19.16 -7.33
CA THR A 51 9.71 -19.00 -7.32
C THR A 51 9.13 -18.82 -5.91
N ASP A 52 9.91 -19.16 -4.87
CA ASP A 52 9.50 -19.02 -3.48
C ASP A 52 9.48 -17.55 -3.03
N ASN A 53 10.19 -16.67 -3.74
CA ASN A 53 10.21 -15.24 -3.44
C ASN A 53 9.22 -14.47 -4.35
N PHE A 54 7.99 -14.35 -3.86
CA PHE A 54 6.91 -13.64 -4.55
C PHE A 54 7.19 -12.13 -4.75
N ASP A 55 8.11 -11.54 -3.98
CA ASP A 55 8.46 -10.12 -4.13
C ASP A 55 8.99 -9.83 -5.54
N TYR A 56 9.71 -10.78 -6.17
CA TYR A 56 10.19 -10.58 -7.53
C TYR A 56 9.04 -10.43 -8.53
N LEU A 57 7.95 -11.20 -8.37
CA LEU A 57 6.77 -11.04 -9.19
C LEU A 57 6.11 -9.68 -8.96
N MET A 58 6.00 -9.26 -7.69
CA MET A 58 5.45 -7.95 -7.32
C MET A 58 6.22 -6.79 -7.96
N HIS A 59 7.55 -6.82 -7.92
CA HIS A 59 8.37 -5.77 -8.53
C HIS A 59 8.30 -5.78 -10.07
N ALA A 60 8.12 -6.95 -10.70
CA ALA A 60 7.88 -7.02 -12.14
C ALA A 60 6.53 -6.36 -12.52
N ILE A 61 5.47 -6.65 -11.75
CA ILE A 61 4.16 -6.00 -11.91
C ILE A 61 4.26 -4.49 -11.71
N GLU A 62 4.95 -4.05 -10.66
CA GLU A 62 5.17 -2.62 -10.40
C GLU A 62 5.90 -1.96 -11.56
N SER A 63 6.95 -2.58 -12.08
CA SER A 63 7.71 -2.07 -13.23
C SER A 63 6.81 -1.90 -14.46
N TYR A 64 5.99 -2.91 -14.80
CA TYR A 64 5.02 -2.79 -15.89
C TYR A 64 3.99 -1.68 -15.65
N ASN A 65 3.49 -1.55 -14.41
CA ASN A 65 2.56 -0.50 -14.02
C ASN A 65 3.15 0.91 -14.19
N GLN A 66 4.40 1.12 -13.77
CA GLN A 66 5.11 2.40 -13.95
C GLN A 66 5.27 2.77 -15.43
N LYS A 67 5.38 1.77 -16.32
CA LYS A 67 5.46 1.97 -17.76
C LYS A 67 4.10 2.22 -18.43
N GLY A 68 2.99 1.94 -17.74
CA GLY A 68 1.63 1.96 -18.26
C GLY A 68 1.20 0.65 -18.95
N GLU A 69 1.96 -0.43 -18.80
CA GLU A 69 1.75 -1.72 -19.47
C GLU A 69 0.83 -2.63 -18.63
N TYR A 70 -0.36 -2.14 -18.29
CA TYR A 70 -1.26 -2.81 -17.33
C TYR A 70 -1.72 -4.20 -17.76
N GLU A 71 -1.90 -4.43 -19.06
CA GLU A 71 -2.23 -5.76 -19.58
C GLU A 71 -1.12 -6.77 -19.33
N LYS A 72 0.16 -6.37 -19.42
CA LYS A 72 1.29 -7.24 -19.08
C LYS A 72 1.27 -7.57 -17.59
N SER A 73 0.99 -6.59 -16.73
CA SER A 73 0.82 -6.80 -15.28
C SER A 73 -0.26 -7.82 -14.96
N LEU A 74 -1.44 -7.72 -15.58
CA LEU A 74 -2.53 -8.67 -15.37
C LEU A 74 -2.17 -10.07 -15.89
N ASN A 75 -1.63 -10.18 -17.11
CA ASN A 75 -1.20 -11.45 -17.67
C ASN A 75 -0.12 -12.12 -16.81
N LEU A 76 0.78 -11.31 -16.25
CA LEU A 76 1.82 -11.78 -15.34
C LEU A 76 1.23 -12.36 -14.06
N LEU A 77 0.26 -11.66 -13.44
CA LEU A 77 -0.46 -12.15 -12.27
C LEU A 77 -1.18 -13.48 -12.56
N GLU A 78 -1.90 -13.59 -13.68
CA GLU A 78 -2.63 -14.83 -14.03
C GLU A 78 -1.72 -16.02 -14.32
N LYS A 79 -0.57 -15.78 -14.96
CA LYS A 79 0.35 -16.85 -15.36
C LYS A 79 1.06 -17.50 -14.17
N TYR A 80 1.37 -16.72 -13.14
CA TYR A 80 2.20 -17.17 -12.02
C TYR A 80 1.41 -17.41 -10.72
N SER A 81 0.09 -17.22 -10.70
CA SER A 81 -0.73 -17.38 -9.50
C SER A 81 -1.56 -18.66 -9.41
N SER A 82 -1.35 -19.69 -10.23
CA SER A 82 -2.19 -20.91 -10.20
C SER A 82 -2.34 -21.52 -8.80
N ASP A 83 -1.32 -21.34 -7.95
CA ASP A 83 -1.26 -21.91 -6.60
C ASP A 83 -1.51 -20.87 -5.49
N HIS A 84 -1.75 -19.60 -5.83
CA HIS A 84 -1.89 -18.46 -4.91
C HIS A 84 -3.19 -17.67 -5.12
N THR A 85 -4.17 -18.25 -5.81
CA THR A 85 -5.48 -17.61 -6.08
C THR A 85 -6.35 -17.43 -4.83
N ASP A 86 -5.94 -17.99 -3.70
CA ASP A 86 -6.52 -17.82 -2.36
C ASP A 86 -5.79 -16.76 -1.52
N SER A 87 -4.71 -16.16 -2.03
CA SER A 87 -3.96 -15.13 -1.31
C SER A 87 -4.63 -13.75 -1.41
N PRO A 88 -4.83 -13.03 -0.30
CA PRO A 88 -5.32 -11.65 -0.32
C PRO A 88 -4.45 -10.75 -1.21
N VAL A 89 -3.13 -10.98 -1.20
CA VAL A 89 -2.14 -10.20 -1.96
C VAL A 89 -2.37 -10.28 -3.46
N TYR A 90 -2.73 -11.45 -3.98
CA TYR A 90 -3.04 -11.62 -5.41
C TYR A 90 -4.19 -10.70 -5.84
N PHE A 91 -5.28 -10.68 -5.06
CA PHE A 91 -6.42 -9.82 -5.34
C PHE A 91 -6.10 -8.34 -5.13
N GLN A 92 -5.28 -7.98 -4.13
CA GLN A 92 -4.81 -6.61 -3.93
C GLN A 92 -4.01 -6.09 -5.13
N LEU A 93 -3.08 -6.90 -5.66
CA LEU A 93 -2.30 -6.53 -6.84
C LEU A 93 -3.19 -6.32 -8.06
N LYS A 94 -4.15 -7.23 -8.31
CA LYS A 94 -5.14 -7.05 -9.39
C LYS A 94 -5.96 -5.78 -9.21
N ALA A 95 -6.41 -5.50 -7.99
CA ALA A 95 -7.14 -4.28 -7.70
C ALA A 95 -6.31 -3.03 -8.03
N GLY A 96 -5.03 -3.01 -7.64
CA GLY A 96 -4.11 -1.92 -7.95
C GLY A 96 -3.91 -1.72 -9.45
N VAL A 97 -3.75 -2.80 -10.23
CA VAL A 97 -3.62 -2.70 -11.69
C VAL A 97 -4.90 -2.16 -12.33
N TYR A 98 -6.07 -2.68 -11.97
CA TYR A 98 -7.35 -2.20 -12.50
C TYR A 98 -7.59 -0.72 -12.18
N GLN A 99 -7.15 -0.27 -11.01
CA GLN A 99 -7.26 1.13 -10.64
C GLN A 99 -6.39 2.03 -11.51
N LEU A 100 -5.15 1.62 -11.80
CA LEU A 100 -4.28 2.37 -12.73
C LEU A 100 -4.87 2.43 -14.15
N MET A 101 -5.65 1.40 -14.54
CA MET A 101 -6.43 1.41 -15.78
C MET A 101 -7.70 2.29 -15.71
N GLY A 102 -8.07 2.80 -14.53
CA GLY A 102 -9.33 3.50 -14.29
C GLY A 102 -10.56 2.60 -14.18
N ASP A 103 -10.40 1.28 -14.20
CA ASP A 103 -11.49 0.32 -14.01
C ASP A 103 -11.81 0.13 -12.53
N MET A 104 -12.45 1.14 -11.96
CA MET A 104 -12.83 1.17 -10.54
C MET A 104 -13.81 0.05 -10.16
N LYS A 105 -14.59 -0.46 -11.12
CA LYS A 105 -15.51 -1.56 -10.88
C LYS A 105 -14.74 -2.85 -10.61
N SER A 106 -13.81 -3.20 -11.49
CA SER A 106 -12.97 -4.38 -11.33
C SER A 106 -12.02 -4.25 -10.13
N ALA A 107 -11.51 -3.05 -9.87
CA ALA A 107 -10.71 -2.78 -8.67
C ALA A 107 -11.49 -3.11 -7.39
N LYS A 108 -12.71 -2.57 -7.25
CA LYS A 108 -13.58 -2.82 -6.09
C LYS A 108 -13.92 -4.30 -5.91
N GLN A 109 -14.22 -5.01 -6.99
CA GLN A 109 -14.49 -6.45 -6.94
C GLN A 109 -13.29 -7.25 -6.42
N ASN A 110 -12.07 -6.87 -6.80
CA ASN A 110 -10.87 -7.55 -6.33
C ASN A 110 -10.55 -7.18 -4.87
N ILE A 111 -10.79 -5.93 -4.42
CA ILE A 111 -10.69 -5.59 -2.99
C ILE A 111 -11.66 -6.42 -2.14
N GLN A 112 -12.89 -6.63 -2.61
CA GLN A 112 -13.86 -7.49 -1.92
C GLN A 112 -13.35 -8.93 -1.82
N LYS A 113 -12.83 -9.50 -2.90
CA LYS A 113 -12.23 -10.84 -2.88
C LYS A 113 -11.02 -10.92 -1.94
N ALA A 114 -10.15 -9.91 -1.94
CA ALA A 114 -9.01 -9.85 -1.03
C ALA A 114 -9.46 -9.90 0.43
N TYR A 115 -10.52 -9.17 0.79
CA TYR A 115 -11.11 -9.21 2.12
C TYR A 115 -11.76 -10.57 2.44
N GLU A 116 -12.47 -11.18 1.48
CA GLU A 116 -13.14 -12.46 1.65
C GLU A 116 -12.18 -13.63 1.91
N VAL A 117 -11.00 -13.61 1.29
CA VAL A 117 -10.00 -14.68 1.44
C VAL A 117 -9.00 -14.43 2.58
N TRP A 118 -8.96 -13.22 3.15
CA TRP A 118 -8.09 -12.94 4.29
C TRP A 118 -8.76 -13.40 5.58
N GLU A 119 -8.11 -14.32 6.30
CA GLU A 119 -8.52 -14.71 7.64
C GLU A 119 -8.67 -13.47 8.56
N PRO A 120 -9.80 -13.34 9.28
CA PRO A 120 -10.01 -12.21 10.19
C PRO A 120 -8.92 -12.09 11.26
N ILE A 121 -8.40 -10.88 11.43
CA ILE A 121 -7.42 -10.58 12.48
C ILE A 121 -8.17 -10.11 13.74
N GLU A 122 -8.17 -10.93 14.79
CA GLU A 122 -8.80 -10.60 16.06
C GLU A 122 -7.89 -9.71 16.93
N ILE A 123 -8.47 -8.70 17.57
CA ILE A 123 -7.69 -7.72 18.37
C ILE A 123 -6.97 -8.40 19.54
N ASN A 124 -7.54 -9.47 20.08
CA ASN A 124 -6.96 -10.21 21.21
C ASN A 124 -5.73 -11.03 20.82
N ASP A 125 -5.49 -11.26 19.52
CA ASP A 125 -4.32 -11.99 19.03
C ASP A 125 -3.11 -11.06 18.83
N LEU A 126 -3.29 -9.74 18.99
CA LEU A 126 -2.26 -8.73 18.82
C LEU A 126 -1.40 -8.60 20.08
N ASN A 127 -0.13 -8.96 19.96
CA ASN A 127 0.79 -9.05 21.09
C ASN A 127 2.02 -8.16 20.95
N ASN A 128 2.29 -7.63 19.75
CA ASN A 128 3.47 -6.82 19.49
C ASN A 128 3.31 -5.89 18.26
N GLU A 129 4.29 -5.00 18.07
CA GLU A 129 4.27 -3.99 17.00
C GLU A 129 4.20 -4.59 15.59
N SER A 130 4.75 -5.79 15.36
CA SER A 130 4.71 -6.43 14.03
C SER A 130 3.30 -6.86 13.60
N ASP A 131 2.37 -7.00 14.56
CA ASP A 131 0.97 -7.35 14.28
C ASP A 131 0.16 -6.15 13.75
N LEU A 132 0.66 -4.92 13.93
CA LEU A 132 -0.08 -3.70 13.56
C LEU A 132 -0.16 -3.47 12.05
N MET A 133 0.87 -3.87 11.29
CA MET A 133 0.87 -3.70 9.83
C MET A 133 -0.15 -4.65 9.16
N PRO A 134 -0.20 -5.95 9.48
CA PRO A 134 -1.29 -6.83 9.01
C PRO A 134 -2.68 -6.32 9.42
N LEU A 135 -2.85 -5.88 10.68
CA LEU A 135 -4.12 -5.37 11.19
C LEU A 135 -4.65 -4.18 10.39
N THR A 136 -3.78 -3.20 10.13
CA THR A 136 -4.16 -1.98 9.40
C THR A 136 -4.44 -2.28 7.93
N GLY A 137 -3.66 -3.17 7.30
CA GLY A 137 -3.93 -3.67 5.96
C GLY A 137 -5.29 -4.37 5.86
N TYR A 138 -5.61 -5.24 6.82
CA TYR A 138 -6.92 -5.88 6.92
C TYR A 138 -8.05 -4.87 7.10
N ALA A 139 -7.89 -3.87 7.97
CA ALA A 139 -8.90 -2.84 8.19
C ALA A 139 -9.13 -1.96 6.96
N MET A 140 -8.09 -1.64 6.20
CA MET A 140 -8.21 -0.93 4.93
C MET A 140 -9.01 -1.75 3.90
N LEU A 141 -8.77 -3.06 3.80
CA LEU A 141 -9.57 -3.95 2.94
C LEU A 141 -11.01 -4.08 3.43
N GLU A 142 -11.22 -4.20 4.75
CA GLU A 142 -12.54 -4.24 5.38
C GLU A 142 -13.35 -2.98 5.00
N ALA A 143 -12.72 -1.81 5.07
CA ALA A 143 -13.34 -0.56 4.63
C ALA A 143 -13.61 -0.52 3.12
N GLY A 144 -12.62 -0.90 2.29
CA GLY A 144 -12.74 -0.92 0.83
C GLY A 144 -13.77 -1.92 0.30
N ALA A 145 -14.00 -3.01 1.03
CA ALA A 145 -15.05 -4.00 0.74
C ALA A 145 -16.46 -3.47 1.05
N GLY A 146 -16.59 -2.34 1.75
CA GLY A 146 -17.85 -1.70 2.11
C GLY A 146 -18.20 -1.77 3.60
N TYR A 147 -17.33 -2.34 4.44
CA TYR A 147 -17.56 -2.51 5.88
C TYR A 147 -16.87 -1.42 6.70
N GLN A 148 -16.96 -0.16 6.26
CA GLN A 148 -16.24 0.98 6.84
C GLN A 148 -16.45 1.15 8.35
N GLN A 149 -17.69 1.03 8.85
CA GLN A 149 -17.96 1.14 10.29
C GLN A 149 -17.31 0.01 11.10
N LYS A 150 -17.23 -1.19 10.52
CA LYS A 150 -16.57 -2.34 11.15
C LYS A 150 -15.05 -2.10 11.21
N ALA A 151 -14.46 -1.59 10.15
CA ALA A 151 -13.05 -1.21 10.10
C ALA A 151 -12.71 -0.10 11.12
N LEU A 152 -13.56 0.93 11.24
CA LEU A 152 -13.40 1.98 12.25
C LEU A 152 -13.48 1.44 13.67
N GLN A 153 -14.44 0.55 13.93
CA GLN A 153 -14.55 -0.11 15.22
C GLN A 153 -13.30 -0.92 15.55
N ARG A 154 -12.77 -1.68 14.58
CA ARG A 154 -11.53 -2.44 14.72
C ARG A 154 -10.34 -1.54 15.08
N MET A 155 -10.18 -0.41 14.39
CA MET A 155 -9.12 0.55 14.70
C MET A 155 -9.31 1.19 16.09
N ASN A 156 -10.54 1.53 16.47
CA ASN A 156 -10.85 2.04 17.81
C ASN A 156 -10.51 1.03 18.92
N ASP A 157 -10.76 -0.25 18.69
CA ASP A 157 -10.46 -1.30 19.66
C ASP A 157 -8.96 -1.56 19.75
N ALA A 158 -8.25 -1.56 18.60
CA ALA A 158 -6.80 -1.64 18.56
C ALA A 158 -6.14 -0.51 19.35
N LEU A 159 -6.64 0.73 19.24
CA LEU A 159 -6.13 1.91 19.96
C LEU A 159 -6.23 1.80 21.50
N LYS A 160 -7.01 0.86 22.03
CA LYS A 160 -7.15 0.61 23.47
C LYS A 160 -6.11 -0.37 24.02
N LEU A 161 -5.29 -0.98 23.17
CA LEU A 161 -4.27 -1.93 23.60
C LEU A 161 -3.24 -1.25 24.50
N GLU A 162 -3.06 -1.80 25.70
CA GLU A 162 -2.23 -1.18 26.76
C GLU A 162 -0.74 -1.15 26.41
N TRP A 163 -0.28 -2.10 25.59
CA TRP A 163 1.13 -2.23 25.20
C TRP A 163 1.55 -1.25 24.10
N LEU A 164 0.63 -0.47 23.52
CA LEU A 164 0.96 0.47 22.45
C LEU A 164 1.83 1.61 22.98
N SER A 165 2.97 1.80 22.32
CA SER A 165 3.72 3.06 22.40
C SER A 165 2.90 4.22 21.84
N GLU A 166 3.22 5.46 22.22
CA GLU A 166 2.58 6.64 21.63
C GLU A 166 2.75 6.70 20.11
N ARG A 167 3.92 6.29 19.60
CA ARG A 167 4.16 6.16 18.16
C ARG A 167 3.19 5.17 17.50
N ASN A 168 2.91 4.05 18.15
CA ASN A 168 1.99 3.05 17.62
C ASN A 168 0.54 3.57 17.64
N LYS A 169 0.15 4.32 18.67
CA LYS A 169 -1.16 4.98 18.72
C LYS A 169 -1.30 6.01 17.61
N GLU A 170 -0.28 6.84 17.38
CA GLU A 170 -0.26 7.82 16.29
C GLU A 170 -0.42 7.12 14.92
N TYR A 171 0.31 6.03 14.69
CA TYR A 171 0.19 5.23 13.47
C TYR A 171 -1.24 4.69 13.27
N LEU A 172 -1.80 4.02 14.27
CA LEU A 172 -3.17 3.48 14.18
C LEU A 172 -4.22 4.59 14.02
N GLN A 173 -4.03 5.73 14.68
CA GLN A 173 -4.92 6.87 14.55
C GLN A 173 -4.90 7.44 13.13
N GLN A 174 -3.72 7.51 12.49
CA GLN A 174 -3.61 7.94 11.09
C GLN A 174 -4.40 7.03 10.15
N ILE A 175 -4.27 5.71 10.30
CA ILE A 175 -5.03 4.75 9.48
C ILE A 175 -6.54 4.84 9.75
N ARG A 176 -6.94 4.93 11.01
CA ARG A 176 -8.35 5.13 11.40
C ARG A 176 -8.93 6.39 10.74
N ASN A 177 -8.20 7.50 10.79
CA ASN A 177 -8.60 8.78 10.20
C ASN A 177 -8.80 8.67 8.70
N GLU A 178 -7.93 7.94 8.00
CA GLU A 178 -8.11 7.67 6.57
C GLU A 178 -9.40 6.89 6.32
N ILE A 179 -9.63 5.80 7.07
CA ILE A 179 -10.85 5.01 6.94
C ILE A 179 -12.11 5.86 7.22
N GLU A 180 -12.07 6.77 8.19
CA GLU A 180 -13.23 7.62 8.55
C GLU A 180 -13.53 8.63 7.45
N TYR A 181 -12.48 9.24 6.89
CA TYR A 181 -12.60 10.30 5.92
C TYR A 181 -13.08 9.79 4.55
N TYR A 182 -12.71 8.57 4.15
CA TYR A 182 -13.12 7.99 2.86
C TYR A 182 -14.41 7.17 2.99
N ASP A 183 -15.52 7.68 2.46
CA ASP A 183 -16.72 6.89 2.19
C ASP A 183 -16.37 5.77 1.20
N SER A 184 -16.70 4.51 1.51
CA SER A 184 -16.59 3.33 0.62
C SER A 184 -17.23 3.46 -0.77
N LYS A 185 -18.01 4.53 -1.00
CA LYS A 185 -18.55 4.94 -2.31
C LYS A 185 -17.59 5.80 -3.13
N SER A 186 -16.66 6.48 -2.48
CA SER A 186 -15.58 7.25 -3.08
C SER A 186 -14.46 6.26 -3.40
N SER A 187 -14.10 6.08 -4.66
CA SER A 187 -13.01 5.22 -5.16
C SER A 187 -11.60 5.61 -4.66
N THR A 188 -11.52 6.40 -3.59
CA THR A 188 -10.42 7.30 -3.23
C THR A 188 -9.53 6.73 -2.14
N ILE A 189 -9.87 5.59 -1.53
CA ILE A 189 -9.02 4.90 -0.55
C ILE A 189 -7.63 4.60 -1.15
N LEU A 190 -7.53 4.53 -2.48
CA LEU A 190 -6.34 3.99 -3.15
C LEU A 190 -5.72 4.94 -4.20
N GLU A 191 -6.25 6.14 -4.43
CA GLU A 191 -5.66 7.04 -5.44
C GLU A 191 -4.23 7.48 -5.03
N TYR A 192 -3.23 7.09 -5.83
CA TYR A 192 -1.93 7.75 -5.87
C TYR A 192 -2.10 9.08 -6.59
N THR A 193 -2.57 10.07 -5.85
CA THR A 193 -2.74 11.43 -6.37
C THR A 193 -1.48 12.26 -6.17
N ASN A 194 -1.24 13.20 -7.08
CA ASN A 194 -0.32 14.32 -6.89
C ASN A 194 -0.50 14.93 -5.49
N ASP A 195 0.58 15.19 -4.76
CA ASP A 195 0.49 15.82 -3.45
C ASP A 195 0.12 17.31 -3.60
N ILE A 196 -0.83 17.78 -2.79
CA ILE A 196 -1.01 19.19 -2.46
C ILE A 196 0.19 19.62 -1.63
N ILE A 197 0.89 20.65 -2.09
CA ILE A 197 2.01 21.22 -1.37
C ILE A 197 1.51 22.43 -0.59
N ILE A 198 1.70 22.41 0.73
CA ILE A 198 1.33 23.50 1.64
C ILE A 198 2.60 24.13 2.17
N CYS A 199 2.74 25.44 1.97
CA CYS A 199 3.89 26.22 2.40
C CYS A 199 3.61 26.82 3.79
N THR A 200 4.53 26.66 4.74
CA THR A 200 4.42 27.18 6.10
C THR A 200 5.78 27.62 6.65
N THR A 201 5.75 28.64 7.49
CA THR A 201 6.91 29.05 8.32
C THR A 201 6.96 28.31 9.65
N ASN A 202 5.89 27.58 10.02
CA ASN A 202 5.80 26.80 11.25
C ASN A 202 5.24 25.41 10.96
N LEU A 203 6.16 24.46 10.75
CA LEU A 203 5.85 23.09 10.33
C LEU A 203 5.05 22.34 11.41
N ASP A 204 5.47 22.45 12.67
CA ASP A 204 4.88 21.70 13.77
C ASP A 204 3.43 22.14 14.04
N SER A 205 3.16 23.44 13.98
CA SER A 205 1.80 23.97 14.17
C SER A 205 0.89 23.53 13.03
N LEU A 206 1.38 23.55 11.77
CA LEU A 206 0.59 23.07 10.64
C LEU A 206 0.30 21.57 10.77
N LYS A 207 1.31 20.75 11.08
CA LYS A 207 1.12 19.31 11.29
C LYS A 207 0.11 19.02 12.41
N ALA A 208 0.17 19.75 13.52
CA ALA A 208 -0.79 19.61 14.62
C ALA A 208 -2.22 19.97 14.18
N VAL A 209 -2.40 21.04 13.41
CA VAL A 209 -3.70 21.43 12.87
C VAL A 209 -4.23 20.38 11.89
N LEU A 210 -3.41 19.92 10.95
CA LEU A 210 -3.80 18.89 9.98
C LEU A 210 -4.18 17.58 10.68
N PHE A 211 -3.34 17.12 11.60
CA PHE A 211 -3.59 15.92 12.39
C PHE A 211 -4.88 16.00 13.19
N LYS A 212 -5.12 17.12 13.88
CA LYS A 212 -6.37 17.36 14.63
C LYS A 212 -7.61 17.34 13.75
N ASN A 213 -7.46 17.61 12.45
CA ASN A 213 -8.53 17.59 11.46
C ASN A 213 -8.51 16.34 10.58
N HIS A 214 -7.82 15.28 11.02
CA HIS A 214 -7.79 13.98 10.34
C HIS A 214 -7.18 14.04 8.92
N ILE A 215 -6.26 14.99 8.70
CA ILE A 215 -5.53 15.16 7.44
C ILE A 215 -4.10 14.67 7.64
N ASN A 216 -3.75 13.59 6.95
CA ASN A 216 -2.41 13.04 6.99
C ASN A 216 -1.49 13.77 6.02
N VAL A 217 -0.24 13.90 6.42
CA VAL A 217 0.82 14.45 5.57
C VAL A 217 1.55 13.29 4.88
N SER A 218 1.73 13.41 3.57
CA SER A 218 2.54 12.50 2.76
C SER A 218 4.00 12.97 2.75
N GLY A 219 4.95 12.04 2.52
CA GLY A 219 6.37 12.38 2.32
C GLY A 219 7.33 11.92 3.42
N SER A 220 8.60 11.72 3.05
CA SER A 220 9.67 11.36 3.98
C SER A 220 10.17 12.59 4.75
N SER A 221 10.59 12.38 6.00
CA SER A 221 11.16 13.40 6.90
C SER A 221 12.35 14.17 6.33
N PHE A 222 12.96 13.67 5.24
CA PHE A 222 14.09 14.28 4.54
C PHE A 222 13.68 15.41 3.59
N LYS A 223 12.49 15.34 2.94
CA LYS A 223 11.98 16.41 2.05
C LYS A 223 11.32 17.56 2.81
N GLU A 224 10.84 17.32 4.03
CA GLU A 224 10.09 18.29 4.83
C GLU A 224 10.99 19.30 5.57
N LYS A 225 12.18 18.89 6.02
CA LYS A 225 13.04 19.70 6.90
C LYS A 225 13.79 20.86 6.22
N GLN A 226 13.88 20.89 4.89
CA GLN A 226 14.67 21.92 4.18
C GLN A 226 13.86 23.05 3.53
N ALA A 227 12.53 22.98 3.43
CA ALA A 227 11.78 23.93 2.59
C ALA A 227 10.51 24.55 3.19
N GLY A 228 10.13 24.25 4.44
CA GLY A 228 8.86 24.75 5.00
C GLY A 228 7.64 24.27 4.19
N LYS A 229 7.72 23.04 3.65
CA LYS A 229 6.68 22.43 2.82
C LYS A 229 6.14 21.18 3.50
N VAL A 230 4.82 21.06 3.50
CA VAL A 230 4.08 19.85 3.87
C VAL A 230 3.42 19.32 2.61
N TYR A 231 3.58 18.03 2.35
CA TYR A 231 2.89 17.36 1.27
C TYR A 231 1.66 16.69 1.86
N VAL A 232 0.54 16.83 1.18
CA VAL A 232 -0.74 16.27 1.60
C VAL A 232 -1.35 15.67 0.35
N ALA A 233 -1.65 14.38 0.36
CA ALA A 233 -2.25 13.74 -0.80
C ALA A 233 -3.53 14.49 -1.26
N GLU A 234 -3.73 14.67 -2.57
CA GLU A 234 -4.87 15.39 -3.19
C GLU A 234 -6.22 15.01 -2.61
N ARG A 235 -6.37 13.74 -2.22
CA ARG A 235 -7.54 13.20 -1.54
C ARG A 235 -8.00 14.00 -0.31
N PHE A 236 -7.11 14.76 0.36
CA PHE A 236 -7.47 15.65 1.47
C PHE A 236 -7.83 17.09 1.07
N ARG A 237 -7.92 17.42 -0.24
CA ARG A 237 -8.20 18.79 -0.74
C ARG A 237 -9.39 19.45 -0.05
N ARG A 238 -10.52 18.74 0.08
CA ARG A 238 -11.72 19.30 0.74
C ARG A 238 -11.48 19.61 2.22
N GLY A 239 -10.68 18.80 2.92
CA GLY A 239 -10.29 19.07 4.31
C GLY A 239 -9.42 20.33 4.41
N ILE A 240 -8.44 20.45 3.51
CA ILE A 240 -7.57 21.63 3.39
C ILE A 240 -8.39 22.91 3.11
N GLU A 241 -9.33 22.85 2.17
CA GLU A 241 -10.23 23.96 1.84
C GLU A 241 -11.11 24.38 3.03
N LYS A 242 -11.66 23.42 3.79
CA LYS A 242 -12.45 23.70 5.00
C LYS A 242 -11.66 24.40 6.10
N LEU A 243 -10.35 24.18 6.15
CA LEU A 243 -9.44 24.83 7.09
C LEU A 243 -8.95 26.20 6.59
N ASN A 244 -9.38 26.63 5.41
CA ASN A 244 -8.87 27.83 4.73
C ASN A 244 -7.34 27.81 4.59
N ILE A 245 -6.75 26.63 4.40
CA ILE A 245 -5.32 26.46 4.14
C ILE A 245 -5.11 26.50 2.63
N THR A 246 -4.27 27.42 2.15
CA THR A 246 -4.01 27.57 0.72
C THR A 246 -2.76 26.79 0.30
N PRO A 247 -2.80 26.02 -0.81
CA PRO A 247 -1.61 25.42 -1.39
C PRO A 247 -0.56 26.47 -1.80
N CYS A 248 0.69 26.05 -1.97
CA CYS A 248 1.76 26.90 -2.49
C CYS A 248 1.40 27.44 -3.89
N GLN A 249 1.77 28.68 -4.22
CA GLN A 249 1.50 29.25 -5.55
C GLN A 249 2.22 28.50 -6.69
N ASP A 250 3.32 27.82 -6.41
CA ASP A 250 4.16 27.14 -7.43
C ASP A 250 3.75 25.68 -7.72
N SER A 251 2.65 25.17 -7.15
CA SER A 251 2.23 23.76 -7.29
C SER A 251 1.25 23.51 -8.45
N ILE A 252 1.18 24.41 -9.43
CA ILE A 252 0.39 24.22 -10.66
C ILE A 252 1.39 24.20 -11.84
N GLN A 253 2.00 23.04 -12.06
CA GLN A 253 2.55 22.64 -13.37
C GLN A 253 2.30 21.14 -13.56
#